data_AF-A0A067D543-F1
#
_entry.id   AF-A0A067D543-F1
#
_cell.length_a   1.000
_cell.length_b   1.000
_cell.length_c   1.000
_cell.angle_alpha   90.00
_cell.angle_beta   90.00
_cell.angle_gamma   90.00
#
_symmetry.space_group_name_H-M   'P 1'
#
loop_
_entity.id
_entity.type
_entity.pdbx_description
1 polymer ?
#
loop_
_entity_poly.entity_id
_entity_poly.type
_entity_poly.pdbx_seq_one_letter_code
_entity_poly.pdbx_strand_id
1 'polypeptide(L)'
;MSRDRQWYKARCGFEEMELPRAVAFGAHVIATKAPLVVLDTLDDERFRENPIVTGPAKVRFYAGAPILTPSGHAIGTVFVLDTEPRATCNIEPLKQLAAVAMANIERHKSIGRST
;
A
#
# COMPACT_ATOMS: atom_id res chain seq x y z
N MET A 1 -2.12 -19.10 -10.95
CA MET A 1 -2.75 -19.05 -9.61
C MET A 1 -1.70 -18.58 -8.61
N SER A 2 -1.63 -17.26 -8.38
CA SER A 2 -0.71 -16.59 -7.45
C SER A 2 -1.47 -15.52 -6.65
N ARG A 3 -2.70 -15.83 -6.24
CA ARG A 3 -3.70 -14.83 -5.80
C ARG A 3 -3.53 -14.34 -4.35
N ASP A 4 -2.66 -14.97 -3.55
CA ASP A 4 -2.72 -14.83 -2.08
C ASP A 4 -1.54 -14.08 -1.44
N ARG A 5 -0.54 -13.64 -2.23
CA ARG A 5 0.67 -12.98 -1.73
C ARG A 5 0.73 -11.51 -2.12
N GLN A 6 1.04 -10.65 -1.16
CA GLN A 6 1.44 -9.27 -1.43
C GLN A 6 2.89 -9.24 -1.91
N TRP A 7 3.12 -8.66 -3.09
CA TRP A 7 4.44 -8.48 -3.66
C TRP A 7 4.90 -7.03 -3.53
N TYR A 8 6.13 -6.83 -3.06
CA TYR A 8 6.76 -5.52 -3.00
C TYR A 8 7.72 -5.36 -4.18
N LYS A 9 7.42 -4.42 -5.09
CA LYS A 9 8.33 -4.11 -6.21
C LYS A 9 9.57 -3.33 -5.74
N ALA A 10 9.43 -2.58 -4.65
CA ALA A 10 10.49 -1.88 -3.93
C ALA A 10 10.07 -1.74 -2.45
N ARG A 11 11.04 -1.74 -1.52
CA ARG A 11 10.83 -1.57 -0.08
C ARG A 11 12.09 -0.99 0.58
N CYS A 12 11.92 -0.30 1.71
CA CYS A 12 13.02 0.18 2.56
C CYS A 12 12.52 0.20 4.02
N GLY A 13 13.36 -0.19 4.99
CA GLY A 13 13.03 -0.15 6.42
C GLY A 13 12.04 -1.22 6.90
N PHE A 14 11.78 -2.24 6.08
CA PHE A 14 10.75 -3.24 6.36
C PHE A 14 11.21 -4.62 5.89
N GLU A 15 11.91 -5.37 6.75
CA GLU A 15 12.73 -6.53 6.35
C GLU A 15 11.99 -7.88 6.28
N GLU A 16 10.89 -8.08 7.00
CA GLU A 16 10.08 -9.31 6.88
C GLU A 16 8.59 -9.06 7.16
N MET A 17 7.76 -9.40 6.17
CA MET A 17 6.34 -9.72 6.34
C MET A 17 5.83 -10.23 4.98
N GLU A 18 5.87 -11.54 4.77
CA GLU A 18 4.94 -12.19 3.83
C GLU A 18 3.53 -12.07 4.41
N LEU A 19 2.91 -10.91 4.24
CA LEU A 19 1.53 -10.73 4.66
C LEU A 19 0.58 -11.33 3.63
N PRO A 20 -0.37 -12.16 4.08
CA PRO A 20 -1.49 -12.54 3.23
C PRO A 20 -2.15 -11.26 2.70
N ARG A 21 -2.39 -11.21 1.39
CA ARG A 21 -3.01 -10.03 0.74
C ARG A 21 -4.35 -9.64 1.40
N ALA A 22 -5.06 -10.61 1.98
CA ALA A 22 -6.33 -10.42 2.68
C ALA A 22 -6.22 -9.59 3.97
N VAL A 23 -5.08 -9.63 4.66
CA VAL A 23 -4.88 -8.84 5.90
C VAL A 23 -4.24 -7.48 5.64
N ALA A 24 -3.79 -7.21 4.42
CA ALA A 24 -3.06 -6.00 4.10
C ALA A 24 -3.97 -4.76 3.94
N PHE A 25 -3.59 -3.66 4.58
CA PHE A 25 -4.20 -2.33 4.39
C PHE A 25 -4.27 -1.92 2.90
N GLY A 26 -3.29 -2.34 2.09
CA GLY A 26 -3.27 -2.08 0.65
C GLY A 26 -4.46 -2.66 -0.12
N ALA A 27 -5.10 -3.72 0.38
CA ALA A 27 -6.32 -4.26 -0.23
C ALA A 27 -7.49 -3.25 -0.17
N HIS A 28 -7.61 -2.49 0.92
CA HIS A 28 -8.63 -1.44 1.05
C HIS A 28 -8.39 -0.30 0.07
N VAL A 29 -7.14 0.12 -0.09
CA VAL A 29 -6.74 1.16 -1.06
C VAL A 29 -7.04 0.70 -2.49
N ILE A 30 -6.75 -0.55 -2.84
CA ILE A 30 -7.06 -1.11 -4.17
C ILE A 30 -8.58 -1.20 -4.40
N ALA A 31 -9.34 -1.69 -3.41
CA ALA A 31 -10.78 -1.89 -3.52
C ALA A 31 -11.53 -0.56 -3.68
N THR A 32 -11.14 0.46 -2.90
CA THR A 32 -11.77 1.78 -2.92
C THR A 32 -11.23 2.68 -4.04
N LYS A 33 -10.05 2.37 -4.58
CA LYS A 33 -9.28 3.22 -5.50
C LYS A 33 -9.01 4.62 -4.91
N ALA A 34 -8.97 4.72 -3.59
CA ALA A 34 -8.80 5.97 -2.87
C ALA A 34 -7.64 5.87 -1.86
N PRO A 35 -6.98 6.99 -1.54
CA PRO A 35 -5.99 7.01 -0.47
C PRO A 35 -6.59 6.62 0.88
N LEU A 36 -5.77 5.98 1.71
CA LEU A 36 -6.13 5.58 3.07
C LEU A 36 -5.07 6.12 4.03
N VAL A 37 -5.50 6.80 5.09
CA VAL A 37 -4.67 7.21 6.22
C VAL A 37 -5.31 6.66 7.49
N VAL A 38 -4.49 5.96 8.27
CA VAL A 38 -4.83 5.43 9.60
C VAL A 38 -3.76 5.92 10.55
N LEU A 39 -4.15 6.86 11.42
CA LEU A 39 -3.25 7.56 12.34
C LEU A 39 -2.86 6.70 13.55
N ASP A 40 -3.83 5.93 14.06
CA ASP A 40 -3.64 4.81 14.98
C ASP A 40 -4.57 3.66 14.55
N THR A 41 -4.02 2.48 14.32
CA THR A 41 -4.78 1.28 13.93
C THR A 41 -5.57 0.66 15.07
N LEU A 42 -5.23 0.95 16.33
CA LEU A 42 -6.02 0.48 17.49
C LEU A 42 -7.32 1.27 17.65
N ASP A 43 -7.33 2.53 17.21
CA ASP A 43 -8.51 3.39 17.23
C ASP A 43 -9.39 3.21 15.98
N ASP A 44 -8.87 2.55 14.94
CA ASP A 44 -9.59 2.31 13.70
C ASP A 44 -10.36 0.98 13.77
N GLU A 45 -11.70 1.05 13.83
CA GLU A 45 -12.56 -0.12 13.97
C GLU A 45 -12.37 -1.15 12.85
N ARG A 46 -11.94 -0.71 11.66
CA ARG A 46 -11.69 -1.57 10.51
C ARG A 46 -10.45 -2.45 10.69
N PHE A 47 -9.53 -2.03 11.55
CA PHE A 47 -8.18 -2.59 11.63
C PHE A 47 -7.73 -3.00 13.03
N ARG A 48 -8.40 -2.58 14.11
CA ARG A 48 -7.97 -2.85 15.50
C ARG A 48 -7.78 -4.32 15.83
N GLU A 49 -8.53 -5.21 15.20
CA GLU A 49 -8.42 -6.67 15.38
C GLU A 49 -7.54 -7.36 14.31
N ASN A 50 -7.01 -6.60 13.36
CA ASN A 50 -6.22 -7.15 12.25
C ASN A 50 -4.93 -7.81 12.79
N PRO A 51 -4.55 -9.01 12.31
CA PRO A 51 -3.32 -9.69 12.74
C PRO A 51 -2.03 -8.87 12.61
N ILE A 52 -1.98 -7.90 11.69
CA ILE A 52 -0.85 -6.98 11.54
C ILE A 52 -0.75 -5.98 12.72
N VAL A 53 -1.89 -5.68 13.34
CA VAL A 53 -2.05 -4.71 14.43
C VAL A 53 -1.88 -5.40 15.78
N THR A 54 -2.51 -6.56 15.95
CA THR A 54 -2.52 -7.33 17.21
C THR A 54 -1.34 -8.30 17.34
N GLY A 55 -0.77 -8.73 16.21
CA GLY A 55 0.36 -9.66 16.16
C GLY A 55 1.73 -8.99 16.34
N PRO A 56 2.81 -9.74 16.08
CA PRO A 56 4.19 -9.29 16.33
C PRO A 56 4.59 -8.01 15.59
N ALA A 57 3.99 -7.74 14.43
CA ALA A 57 4.29 -6.56 13.62
C ALA A 57 3.85 -5.26 14.29
N LYS A 58 2.80 -5.29 15.13
CA LYS A 58 2.29 -4.16 15.93
C LYS A 58 2.19 -2.85 15.15
N VAL A 59 1.73 -2.89 13.89
CA VAL A 59 1.58 -1.67 13.09
C VAL A 59 0.56 -0.76 13.77
N ARG A 60 0.92 0.52 13.94
CA ARG A 60 0.07 1.58 14.51
C ARG A 60 -0.28 2.64 13.51
N PHE A 61 0.61 2.92 12.56
CA PHE A 61 0.35 3.91 11.53
C PHE A 61 0.38 3.28 10.14
N TYR A 62 -0.52 3.72 9.27
CA TYR A 62 -0.52 3.38 7.85
C TYR A 62 -0.97 4.57 7.01
N ALA A 63 -0.24 4.84 5.93
CA ALA A 63 -0.70 5.75 4.88
C ALA A 63 -0.40 5.15 3.50
N GLY A 64 -1.41 5.06 2.65
CA GLY A 64 -1.31 4.45 1.33
C GLY A 64 -2.09 5.18 0.25
N ALA A 65 -1.51 5.25 -0.94
CA ALA A 65 -2.13 5.81 -2.14
C ALA A 65 -2.16 4.77 -3.28
N PRO A 66 -3.24 4.71 -4.08
CA PRO A 66 -3.35 3.74 -5.16
C PRO A 66 -2.46 4.12 -6.35
N ILE A 67 -1.84 3.12 -6.98
CA ILE A 67 -1.24 3.25 -8.30
C ILE A 67 -2.34 2.98 -9.33
N LEU A 68 -2.83 4.04 -9.97
CA LEU A 68 -3.94 3.99 -10.92
C LEU A 68 -3.43 4.00 -12.35
N THR A 69 -3.96 3.10 -13.19
CA THR A 69 -3.79 3.20 -14.65
C THR A 69 -4.55 4.42 -15.20
N PRO A 70 -4.24 4.88 -16.44
CA PRO A 70 -5.03 5.93 -17.10
C PRO A 70 -6.51 5.58 -17.25
N SER A 71 -6.83 4.28 -17.33
CA SER A 71 -8.20 3.75 -17.34
C SER A 71 -8.85 3.63 -15.95
N GLY A 72 -8.20 4.10 -14.88
CA GLY A 72 -8.75 4.11 -13.53
C GLY A 72 -8.73 2.76 -12.81
N HIS A 73 -7.85 1.83 -13.20
CA HIS A 73 -7.67 0.56 -12.50
C HIS A 73 -6.55 0.69 -11.46
N ALA A 74 -6.81 0.25 -10.22
CA ALA A 74 -5.77 0.16 -9.20
C ALA A 74 -4.95 -1.13 -9.40
N ILE A 75 -3.67 -0.97 -9.73
CA ILE A 75 -2.75 -2.09 -9.99
C ILE A 75 -1.77 -2.35 -8.84
N GLY A 76 -1.81 -1.49 -7.82
CA GLY A 76 -0.96 -1.58 -6.63
C GLY A 76 -1.14 -0.38 -5.73
N THR A 77 -0.28 -0.27 -4.72
CA THR A 77 -0.30 0.82 -3.74
C THR A 77 1.12 1.26 -3.43
N VAL A 78 1.34 2.57 -3.30
CA VAL A 78 2.52 3.12 -2.62
C VAL A 78 2.09 3.45 -1.20
N PHE A 79 2.85 2.99 -0.20
CA PHE A 79 2.46 3.18 1.19
C PHE A 79 3.68 3.29 2.10
N VAL A 80 3.43 3.81 3.29
CA VAL A 80 4.31 3.77 4.46
C VAL A 80 3.54 3.20 5.64
N LEU A 81 4.25 2.59 6.58
CA LEU A 81 3.71 2.11 7.84
C LEU A 81 4.71 2.35 8.96
N ASP A 82 4.23 2.31 10.19
CA ASP A 82 5.04 2.49 11.39
C ASP A 82 4.44 1.69 12.57
N THR A 83 5.26 1.35 13.55
CA THR A 83 4.83 0.72 14.81
C THR A 83 4.42 1.74 15.87
N GLU A 84 4.63 3.03 15.60
CA GLU A 84 4.18 4.14 16.43
C GLU A 84 3.03 4.92 15.75
N PRO A 85 2.02 5.40 16.49
CA PRO A 85 0.96 6.22 15.92
C PRO A 85 1.47 7.59 15.47
N ARG A 86 0.71 8.26 14.62
CA ARG A 86 1.03 9.61 14.12
C ARG A 86 -0.09 10.58 14.42
N ALA A 87 0.23 11.79 14.87
CA ALA A 87 -0.78 12.82 15.12
C ALA A 87 -1.41 13.37 13.82
N THR A 88 -0.63 13.44 12.74
CA THR A 88 -1.07 13.91 11.43
C THR A 88 -0.31 13.20 10.32
N CYS A 89 -0.85 13.20 9.11
CA CYS A 89 -0.16 12.72 7.92
C CYS A 89 -0.61 13.53 6.70
N ASN A 90 0.37 14.05 5.93
CA ASN A 90 0.10 14.60 4.61
C ASN A 90 0.23 13.48 3.57
N ILE A 91 -0.88 13.16 2.90
CA ILE A 91 -0.99 12.08 1.91
C ILE A 91 -0.50 12.49 0.51
N GLU A 92 -0.37 13.79 0.22
CA GLU A 92 -0.05 14.28 -1.13
C GLU A 92 1.28 13.77 -1.69
N PRO A 93 2.39 13.69 -0.92
CA PRO A 93 3.64 13.13 -1.41
C PRO A 93 3.49 11.67 -1.88
N LEU A 94 2.68 10.87 -1.19
CA LEU A 94 2.41 9.48 -1.57
C LEU A 94 1.57 9.39 -2.85
N LYS A 95 0.60 10.29 -3.04
CA LYS A 95 -0.17 10.38 -4.29
C LYS A 95 0.72 10.75 -5.46
N GLN A 96 1.63 11.72 -5.28
CA GLN A 96 2.60 12.09 -6.31
C GLN A 96 3.54 10.92 -6.64
N LEU A 97 4.04 10.22 -5.62
CA LEU A 97 4.91 9.07 -5.81
C LEU A 97 4.18 7.91 -6.52
N ALA A 98 2.90 7.68 -6.22
CA ALA A 98 2.08 6.70 -6.91
C ALA A 98 1.89 7.03 -8.40
N ALA A 99 1.70 8.32 -8.73
CA ALA A 99 1.63 8.78 -10.13
C ALA A 99 2.96 8.58 -10.87
N VAL A 100 4.09 8.91 -10.23
CA VAL A 100 5.44 8.67 -10.78
C VAL A 100 5.70 7.17 -10.97
N ALA A 101 5.28 6.34 -10.01
CA ALA A 101 5.38 4.88 -10.12
C ALA A 101 4.60 4.36 -11.33
N MET A 102 3.37 4.83 -11.56
CA MET A 102 2.59 4.46 -12.75
C MET A 102 3.30 4.88 -14.04
N ALA A 103 3.77 6.11 -14.14
CA ALA A 103 4.48 6.60 -15.33
C ALA A 103 5.74 5.77 -15.64
N ASN A 104 6.47 5.34 -14.61
CA ASN A 104 7.61 4.43 -14.76
C ASN A 104 7.17 3.02 -15.20
N ILE A 105 6.05 2.50 -14.69
CA ILE A 105 5.51 1.19 -15.10
C ILE A 105 5.13 1.23 -16.59
N GLU A 106 4.50 2.30 -17.08
CA GLU A 106 4.15 2.46 -18.50
C GLU A 106 5.38 2.47 -19.39
N ARG A 107 6.42 3.21 -19.00
CA ARG A 107 7.68 3.30 -19.74
C ARG A 107 8.39 1.95 -19.87
N HIS A 108 8.32 1.09 -18.85
CA HIS A 108 8.94 -0.23 -18.92
C HIS A 108 8.05 -1.27 -19.62
N LYS A 109 6.73 -1.05 -19.72
CA LYS A 109 5.85 -1.87 -20.56
C LYS A 109 6.11 -1.65 -22.05
N SER A 110 6.50 -0.44 -22.47
CA SER A 110 6.83 -0.16 -23.88
C SER A 110 8.16 -0.76 -24.33
N ILE A 111 9.09 -1.03 -23.40
CA ILE A 111 10.42 -1.59 -23.72
C ILE A 111 10.37 -3.12 -23.90
N GLY A 112 9.42 -3.81 -23.25
CA GLY A 112 9.22 -5.26 -23.41
C GLY A 112 8.38 -5.68 -24.62
N ARG A 113 8.04 -4.73 -25.52
CA ARG A 113 7.21 -4.96 -26.71
C ARG A 113 7.89 -4.44 -27.98
N SER A 114 9.20 -4.65 -28.08
CA SER A 114 9.91 -4.68 -29.36
C SER A 114 10.29 -6.13 -29.65
N THR A 115 9.80 -6.58 -30.80
CA THR A 115 10.12 -7.84 -31.51
C THR A 115 11.60 -8.15 -31.57
#